data_AF-A0A6P2NA57-F1
#
_entry.id   AF-A0A6P2NA57-F1
#
_cell.length_a   1.000
_cell.length_b   1.000
_cell.length_c   1.000
_cell.angle_alpha   90.00
_cell.angle_beta   90.00
_cell.angle_gamma   90.00
#
_symmetry.space_group_name_H-M   'P 1'
#
loop_
_entity.id
_entity.type
_entity.pdbx_description
1 polymer ?
#
loop_
_entity_poly.entity_id
_entity_poly.type
_entity_poly.pdbx_seq_one_letter_code
_entity_poly.pdbx_strand_id
1 'polypeptide(L)'
;MSLPHALLTALAERPGSGSELADRFDRSIGYFWQATHQQIYRELGRLEETGWVESLPAESGRGRKRAYRILPAGKKELRRWIA
;
A
#
# COMPACT_ATOMS: atom_id res chain seq x y z
N MET A 1 -0.83 11.48 10.81
CA MET A 1 -0.39 10.18 10.24
C MET A 1 -0.09 10.35 8.76
N SER A 2 0.85 9.59 8.20
CA SER A 2 1.32 9.73 6.80
C SER A 2 0.78 8.58 5.93
N LEU A 3 0.21 8.89 4.75
CA LEU A 3 -0.34 7.90 3.80
C LEU A 3 0.67 6.84 3.35
N PRO A 4 1.92 7.19 3.02
CA PRO A 4 2.99 6.21 2.81
C PRO A 4 3.09 5.18 3.93
N HIS A 5 3.14 5.62 5.19
CA HIS A 5 3.31 4.73 6.33
C HIS A 5 2.07 3.88 6.60
N ALA A 6 0.87 4.45 6.40
CA ALA A 6 -0.37 3.68 6.49
C ALA A 6 -0.44 2.57 5.43
N LEU A 7 -0.01 2.86 4.20
CA LEU A 7 0.09 1.87 3.13
C LEU A 7 1.13 0.78 3.44
N LEU A 8 2.29 1.16 3.98
CA LEU A 8 3.30 0.22 4.43
C LEU A 8 2.79 -0.68 5.56
N THR A 9 2.06 -0.14 6.55
CA THR A 9 1.42 -0.94 7.60
C THR A 9 0.44 -1.94 7.01
N ALA A 10 -0.48 -1.49 6.15
CA ALA A 10 -1.47 -2.36 5.52
C ALA A 10 -0.83 -3.48 4.68
N LEU A 11 0.25 -3.17 3.97
CA LEU A 11 1.01 -4.15 3.17
C LEU A 11 1.88 -5.08 4.02
N ALA A 12 2.32 -4.63 5.20
CA ALA A 12 3.04 -5.46 6.16
C ALA A 12 2.12 -6.49 6.83
N GLU A 13 0.85 -6.14 7.07
CA GLU A 13 -0.17 -7.07 7.55
C GLU A 13 -0.52 -8.11 6.48
N ARG A 14 -0.84 -7.64 5.26
CA ARG A 14 -1.20 -8.54 4.16
C ARG A 14 -1.02 -7.87 2.79
N PRO A 15 -0.29 -8.49 1.85
CA PRO A 15 -0.23 -8.05 0.46
C PRO A 15 -1.63 -7.86 -0.16
N GLY A 16 -1.73 -6.97 -1.15
CA GLY A 16 -3.02 -6.70 -1.78
C GLY A 16 -2.92 -5.72 -2.94
N SER A 17 -3.95 -5.71 -3.77
CA SER A 17 -4.10 -4.74 -4.86
C SER A 17 -4.44 -3.35 -4.37
N GLY A 18 -4.19 -2.35 -5.20
CA GLY A 18 -4.50 -0.95 -4.88
C GLY A 18 -5.96 -0.72 -4.48
N SER A 19 -6.91 -1.42 -5.10
CA SER A 19 -8.31 -1.33 -4.71
C SER A 19 -8.61 -2.06 -3.40
N GLU A 20 -7.99 -3.22 -3.15
CA GLU A 20 -8.20 -3.91 -1.87
C GLU A 20 -7.64 -3.09 -0.71
N LEU A 21 -6.52 -2.39 -0.94
CA LEU A 21 -6.01 -1.41 0.00
C LEU A 21 -7.04 -0.30 0.19
N ALA A 22 -7.51 0.34 -0.89
CA ALA A 22 -8.53 1.39 -0.81
C ALA A 22 -9.79 0.96 -0.05
N ASP A 23 -10.33 -0.23 -0.35
CA ASP A 23 -11.49 -0.81 0.34
C ASP A 23 -11.20 -1.02 1.84
N ARG A 24 -9.97 -1.44 2.21
CA ARG A 24 -9.55 -1.53 3.61
C ARG A 24 -9.46 -0.16 4.26
N PHE A 25 -8.93 0.86 3.59
CA PHE A 25 -8.90 2.23 4.14
C PHE A 25 -10.31 2.76 4.39
N ASP A 26 -11.23 2.56 3.44
CA ASP A 26 -12.63 2.98 3.55
C ASP A 26 -13.33 2.28 4.75
N ARG A 27 -13.04 0.99 4.98
CA ARG A 27 -13.64 0.20 6.09
C ARG A 27 -12.98 0.42 7.45
N SER A 28 -11.67 0.56 7.49
CA SER A 28 -10.88 0.58 8.73
C SER A 28 -10.66 1.99 9.28
N ILE A 29 -10.62 3.01 8.41
CA ILE A 29 -10.16 4.36 8.78
C ILE A 29 -11.07 5.46 8.18
N GLY A 30 -12.24 5.12 7.64
CA GLY A 30 -13.13 6.04 6.91
C GLY A 30 -13.56 7.32 7.67
N TYR A 31 -13.43 7.35 9.00
CA TYR A 31 -13.70 8.56 9.80
C TYR A 31 -12.48 9.48 10.01
N PHE A 32 -11.25 8.97 9.87
CA PHE A 32 -10.01 9.71 10.16
C PHE A 32 -9.09 9.90 8.96
N TRP A 33 -9.37 9.23 7.84
CA TRP A 33 -8.50 9.21 6.67
C TRP A 33 -9.19 9.80 5.43
N GLN A 34 -8.67 10.91 4.92
CA GLN A 34 -9.22 11.66 3.77
C GLN A 34 -8.55 11.29 2.43
N ALA A 35 -7.81 10.18 2.35
CA ALA A 35 -7.11 9.84 1.12
C ALA A 35 -8.06 9.28 0.06
N THR A 36 -8.14 9.95 -1.08
CA THR A 36 -8.88 9.44 -2.23
C THR A 36 -8.17 8.21 -2.80
N HIS A 37 -8.92 7.36 -3.50
CA HIS A 37 -8.35 6.21 -4.22
C HIS A 37 -7.20 6.64 -5.13
N GLN A 38 -7.33 7.79 -5.80
CA GLN A 38 -6.27 8.36 -6.64
C GLN A 38 -4.98 8.66 -5.86
N GLN A 39 -5.09 9.18 -4.63
CA GLN A 39 -3.93 9.42 -3.77
C GLN A 39 -3.26 8.10 -3.36
N ILE A 40 -4.03 7.06 -3.06
CA ILE A 40 -3.50 5.71 -2.77
C ILE A 40 -2.68 5.20 -3.96
N TYR A 41 -3.23 5.22 -5.17
CA TYR A 41 -2.50 4.75 -6.36
C TYR A 41 -1.23 5.57 -6.64
N ARG A 42 -1.28 6.90 -6.46
CA ARG A 42 -0.11 7.76 -6.64
C ARG A 42 0.98 7.45 -5.61
N GLU A 43 0.61 7.26 -4.35
CA GLU A 43 1.59 6.90 -3.32
C GLU A 43 2.13 5.48 -3.49
N LEU A 44 1.32 4.51 -3.95
CA LEU A 44 1.83 3.18 -4.29
C LEU A 44 2.90 3.23 -5.39
N GLY A 45 2.72 4.09 -6.40
CA GLY A 45 3.75 4.34 -7.43
C GLY A 45 5.04 4.89 -6.82
N ARG A 46 4.96 5.89 -5.94
CA ARG A 46 6.14 6.44 -5.24
C ARG A 46 6.84 5.43 -4.34
N LEU A 47 6.07 4.60 -3.64
CA LEU A 47 6.61 3.53 -2.79
C LEU A 47 7.36 2.47 -3.62
N GLU A 48 6.88 2.21 -4.84
CA GLU A 48 7.55 1.32 -5.79
C GLU A 48 8.83 1.96 -6.34
N GLU A 49 8.79 3.24 -6.74
CA GLU A 49 9.95 4.01 -7.19
C GLU A 49 11.05 4.10 -6.11
N THR A 50 10.66 4.19 -4.84
CA THR A 50 11.59 4.21 -3.70
C THR A 50 12.10 2.82 -3.28
N GLY A 51 11.62 1.74 -3.91
CA GLY A 51 12.01 0.37 -3.60
C GLY A 51 11.52 -0.11 -2.22
N TRP A 52 10.45 0.50 -1.69
CA TRP A 52 9.84 0.11 -0.41
C TRP A 52 8.74 -0.93 -0.60
N VAL A 53 8.13 -0.97 -1.78
CA VAL A 53 7.17 -2.01 -2.18
C VAL A 53 7.53 -2.48 -3.59
N GLU A 54 7.03 -3.66 -3.95
CA GLU A 54 7.08 -4.17 -5.32
C GLU A 54 5.67 -4.54 -5.77
N SER A 55 5.37 -4.36 -7.05
CA SER A 55 4.22 -5.01 -7.64
C SER A 55 4.47 -6.47 -7.91
N LEU A 56 3.51 -7.30 -7.57
CA LEU A 56 3.49 -8.70 -7.96
C LEU A 56 2.89 -8.82 -9.37
N PRO A 57 3.39 -9.76 -10.21
CA PRO A 57 2.75 -10.07 -11.47
C PRO A 57 1.31 -10.48 -11.22
N ALA A 58 0.40 -10.04 -12.09
CA ALA A 58 -0.98 -10.51 -12.04
C ALA A 58 -0.97 -12.03 -12.24
N GLU A 59 -1.48 -12.79 -11.27
CA GLU A 59 -1.72 -14.22 -11.48
C GLU A 59 -2.52 -14.38 -12.78
N SER A 60 -2.02 -15.24 -13.67
CA SER A 60 -2.42 -15.39 -15.08
C SER A 60 -3.93 -15.24 -15.31
N GLY A 61 -4.35 -14.09 -15.85
CA GLY A 61 -5.75 -13.84 -16.22
C GLY A 61 -6.05 -12.38 -16.57
N ARG A 62 -6.71 -12.16 -17.71
CA ARG A 62 -7.11 -10.82 -18.22
C ARG A 62 -8.06 -10.16 -17.20
N GLY A 63 -7.67 -9.02 -16.63
CA GLY A 63 -8.51 -8.22 -15.72
C GLY A 63 -8.20 -8.32 -14.22
N ARG A 64 -7.14 -9.03 -13.80
CA ARG A 64 -6.74 -9.04 -12.38
C ARG A 64 -5.93 -7.80 -12.00
N LYS A 65 -6.21 -7.30 -10.79
CA LYS A 65 -5.66 -6.06 -10.23
C LYS A 65 -4.21 -6.28 -9.80
N ARG A 66 -3.32 -5.33 -10.12
CA ARG A 66 -1.90 -5.34 -9.71
C ARG A 66 -1.81 -5.36 -8.18
N ALA A 67 -1.28 -6.45 -7.63
CA ALA A 67 -1.04 -6.61 -6.20
C ALA A 67 0.31 -5.99 -5.83
N TYR A 68 0.44 -5.51 -4.60
CA TYR A 68 1.66 -4.95 -4.05
C TYR A 68 2.09 -5.73 -2.82
N ARG A 69 3.40 -5.78 -2.59
CA ARG A 69 4.02 -6.37 -1.38
C ARG A 69 5.08 -5.42 -0.84
N ILE A 70 5.16 -5.32 0.49
CA ILE A 70 6.24 -4.57 1.16
C ILE A 70 7.59 -5.29 1.04
N LEU A 71 8.63 -4.53 0.74
CA LEU A 71 10.03 -5.00 0.68
C LEU A 71 10.74 -4.83 2.03
N PRO A 72 11.92 -5.46 2.22
CA PRO A 72 12.72 -5.28 3.44
C PRO A 72 13.04 -3.82 3.75
N ALA A 73 13.29 -2.99 2.73
CA ALA A 73 13.54 -1.56 2.88
C ALA A 73 12.31 -0.82 3.44
N GLY A 74 11.10 -1.12 2.92
CA GLY A 74 9.86 -0.57 3.45
C GLY A 74 9.58 -0.98 4.90
N LYS A 75 9.88 -2.23 5.27
CA LYS A 75 9.78 -2.69 6.67
C LYS A 75 10.76 -1.95 7.59
N LYS A 76 11.96 -1.64 7.11
CA LYS A 76 12.96 -0.87 7.87
C LYS A 76 12.48 0.56 8.10
N GLU A 77 11.95 1.22 7.08
CA GLU A 77 11.38 2.56 7.23
C GLU A 77 10.19 2.55 8.20
N LEU A 78 9.29 1.58 8.08
CA LEU A 78 8.15 1.48 8.99
C LEU A 78 8.58 1.37 10.45
N ARG A 79 9.63 0.57 10.75
CA ARG A 79 10.20 0.49 12.11
C ARG A 79 10.83 1.80 12.57
N ARG A 80 11.52 2.52 11.67
CA ARG A 80 12.11 3.83 11.96
C ARG A 80 11.05 4.87 12.30
N TRP A 81 9.91 4.83 11.63
CA TRP A 81 8.81 5.77 11.83
C TRP A 81 8.04 5.56 13.14
N ILE A 82 7.95 4.31 13.62
CA ILE A 82 7.23 3.95 14.86
C ILE A 82 8.09 4.20 16.12
N ALA A 83 9.43 4.17 15.99
CA ALA A 83 10.38 4.40 17.08
C ALA A 83 10.40 5.86 17.54
#